data_AF-A0A7J8H740-F1
#
_entry.id   AF-A0A7J8H740-F1
#
_cell.length_a   1.000
_cell.length_b   1.000
_cell.length_c   1.000
_cell.angle_alpha   90.00
_cell.angle_beta   90.00
_cell.angle_gamma   90.00
#
_symmetry.space_group_name_H-M   'P 1'
#
loop_
_entity.id
_entity.type
_entity.pdbx_description
1 polymer ?
#
loop_
_entity_poly.entity_id
_entity_poly.type
_entity_poly.pdbx_seq_one_letter_code
_entity_poly.pdbx_strand_id
1 'polypeptide(L)'
;MEIDGQKLRDAFTWNMNEKLMTPEMFSEILCDDLDLNPLTFVPAIASAIRQQIESYPTDSILEDQSDQRVIIKLNIHVGNISLVDQFEWDMSEKENSPEKFALKLCSELGLGGEFVTTIAYSIRGQLSWHQKTYAFSENPLPTVEIAIRNTGDADQWCPLLETLTDAEMEKKIRDQDRNTRRMRRLANTAPAW
;
A
#
# COMPACT_ATOMS: atom_id res chain seq x y z
N MET A 1 -13.03 3.16 8.92
CA MET A 1 -14.27 3.91 9.27
C MET A 1 -14.61 3.70 10.73
N GLU A 2 -15.42 4.57 11.33
CA GLU A 2 -15.90 4.45 12.71
C GLU A 2 -17.41 4.68 12.74
N ILE A 3 -18.16 3.70 13.24
CA ILE A 3 -19.63 3.68 13.28
C ILE A 3 -20.04 3.05 14.61
N ASP A 4 -20.97 3.68 15.34
CA ASP A 4 -21.49 3.20 16.63
C ASP A 4 -20.40 2.84 17.67
N GLY A 5 -19.28 3.58 17.65
CA GLY A 5 -18.12 3.35 18.54
C GLY A 5 -17.22 2.18 18.14
N GLN A 6 -17.51 1.48 17.06
CA GLN A 6 -16.67 0.42 16.49
C GLN A 6 -15.82 0.98 15.34
N LYS A 7 -14.53 0.62 15.33
CA LYS A 7 -13.57 1.05 14.31
C LYS A 7 -13.22 -0.12 13.40
N LEU A 8 -13.57 0.00 12.12
CA LEU A 8 -13.17 -0.93 11.07
C LEU A 8 -11.97 -0.36 10.30
N ARG A 9 -10.87 -1.10 10.29
CA ARG A 9 -9.67 -0.84 9.48
C ARG A 9 -9.34 -2.10 8.72
N ASP A 10 -9.46 -2.02 7.40
CA ASP A 10 -9.20 -3.13 6.51
C ASP A 10 -8.62 -2.60 5.18
N ALA A 11 -7.90 -3.47 4.47
CA ALA A 11 -7.25 -3.18 3.20
C ALA A 11 -7.29 -4.44 2.32
N PHE A 12 -7.86 -4.30 1.14
CA PHE A 12 -7.96 -5.37 0.14
C PHE A 12 -7.93 -4.78 -1.27
N THR A 13 -7.76 -5.65 -2.27
CA THR A 13 -7.82 -5.29 -3.69
C THR A 13 -9.18 -5.63 -4.26
N TRP A 14 -9.75 -4.73 -5.05
CA TRP A 14 -11.02 -4.95 -5.75
C TRP A 14 -10.80 -4.95 -7.27
N ASN A 15 -11.32 -5.96 -7.96
CA ASN A 15 -11.35 -5.97 -9.41
C ASN A 15 -12.45 -5.01 -9.88
N MET A 16 -12.08 -3.86 -10.47
CA MET A 16 -13.06 -2.90 -10.98
C MET A 16 -13.99 -3.46 -12.08
N ASN A 17 -13.58 -4.57 -12.71
CA ASN A 17 -14.36 -5.28 -13.73
C ASN A 17 -15.19 -6.44 -13.14
N GLU A 18 -15.27 -6.57 -11.81
CA GLU A 18 -16.08 -7.59 -11.14
C GLU A 18 -17.56 -7.45 -11.49
N LYS A 19 -18.24 -8.58 -11.73
CA LYS A 19 -19.65 -8.64 -12.16
C LYS A 19 -20.50 -9.61 -11.34
N LEU A 20 -19.88 -10.52 -10.61
CA LEU A 20 -20.56 -11.59 -9.86
C LEU A 20 -20.73 -11.26 -8.38
N MET A 21 -19.86 -10.43 -7.82
CA MET A 21 -19.91 -10.00 -6.43
C MET A 21 -20.14 -8.50 -6.33
N THR A 22 -21.25 -8.08 -5.75
CA THR A 22 -21.50 -6.66 -5.50
C THR A 22 -20.77 -6.19 -4.23
N PRO A 23 -20.46 -4.89 -4.10
CA PRO A 23 -19.95 -4.33 -2.85
C PRO A 23 -20.84 -4.63 -1.64
N GLU A 24 -22.16 -4.68 -1.80
CA GLU A 24 -23.09 -5.08 -0.71
C GLU A 24 -22.88 -6.52 -0.28
N MET A 25 -22.87 -7.46 -1.24
CA MET A 25 -22.69 -8.88 -0.93
C MET A 25 -21.36 -9.12 -0.21
N PHE A 26 -20.29 -8.47 -0.68
CA PHE A 26 -19.01 -8.52 0.00
C PHE A 26 -19.08 -7.91 1.41
N SER A 27 -19.75 -6.76 1.57
CA SER A 27 -19.87 -6.08 2.85
C SER A 27 -20.70 -6.88 3.85
N GLU A 28 -21.72 -7.62 3.41
CA GLU A 28 -22.50 -8.53 4.24
C GLU A 28 -21.63 -9.66 4.79
N ILE A 29 -20.84 -10.31 3.93
CA ILE A 29 -19.89 -11.35 4.32
C ILE A 29 -18.87 -10.80 5.32
N LEU A 30 -18.30 -9.62 5.03
CA LEU A 30 -17.33 -8.99 5.92
C LEU A 30 -17.93 -8.62 7.29
N CYS A 31 -19.21 -8.21 7.33
CA CYS A 31 -19.89 -7.93 8.60
C CYS A 31 -20.16 -9.22 9.38
N ASP A 32 -20.50 -10.31 8.71
CA ASP A 32 -20.70 -11.63 9.33
C ASP A 32 -19.37 -12.16 9.91
N ASP A 33 -18.29 -12.12 9.13
CA ASP A 33 -16.95 -12.57 9.55
C ASP A 33 -16.40 -11.81 10.76
N LEU A 34 -16.78 -10.53 10.92
CA LEU A 34 -16.27 -9.63 11.95
C LEU A 34 -17.28 -9.33 13.07
N ASP A 35 -18.43 -10.00 13.10
CA ASP A 35 -19.52 -9.77 14.04
C ASP A 35 -19.97 -8.28 14.13
N LEU A 36 -20.02 -7.59 12.97
CA LEU A 36 -20.41 -6.18 12.88
C LEU A 36 -21.91 -6.02 12.59
N ASN A 37 -22.48 -4.88 13.00
CA ASN A 37 -23.90 -4.58 12.70
C ASN A 37 -24.10 -4.32 11.20
N PRO A 38 -24.76 -5.22 10.45
CA PRO A 38 -24.87 -5.08 9.00
C PRO A 38 -25.73 -3.88 8.59
N LEU A 39 -26.70 -3.47 9.43
CA LEU A 39 -27.59 -2.34 9.12
C LEU A 39 -26.84 -1.01 8.96
N THR A 40 -25.74 -0.85 9.68
CA THR A 40 -24.96 0.40 9.67
C THR A 40 -23.66 0.26 8.87
N PHE A 41 -23.01 -0.90 8.91
CA PHE A 41 -21.73 -1.11 8.23
C PHE A 41 -21.86 -1.45 6.75
N VAL A 42 -22.84 -2.26 6.33
CA VAL A 42 -22.97 -2.67 4.91
C VAL A 42 -23.09 -1.47 3.97
N PRO A 43 -24.00 -0.49 4.21
CA PRO A 43 -24.12 0.68 3.33
C PRO A 43 -22.84 1.52 3.31
N ALA A 44 -22.15 1.65 4.44
CA ALA A 44 -20.94 2.44 4.56
C ALA A 44 -19.74 1.80 3.83
N ILE A 45 -19.56 0.49 3.97
CA ILE A 45 -18.51 -0.27 3.28
C ILE A 45 -18.77 -0.27 1.77
N ALA A 46 -19.99 -0.61 1.35
CA ALA A 46 -20.36 -0.64 -0.07
C ALA A 46 -20.21 0.73 -0.74
N SER A 47 -20.59 1.82 -0.06
CA SER A 47 -20.38 3.19 -0.54
C SER A 47 -18.89 3.53 -0.66
N ALA A 48 -18.09 3.19 0.36
CA ALA A 48 -16.65 3.43 0.35
C ALA A 48 -15.92 2.67 -0.77
N ILE A 49 -16.35 1.43 -1.07
CA ILE A 49 -15.82 0.65 -2.20
C ILE A 49 -16.15 1.36 -3.52
N ARG A 50 -17.42 1.71 -3.76
CA ARG A 50 -17.83 2.38 -5.00
C ARG A 50 -17.11 3.70 -5.23
N GLN A 51 -17.02 4.53 -4.19
CA GLN A 51 -16.32 5.82 -4.28
C GLN A 51 -14.84 5.64 -4.68
N GLN A 52 -14.17 4.62 -4.14
CA GLN A 52 -12.78 4.32 -4.51
C GLN A 52 -12.66 3.79 -5.93
N ILE A 53 -13.60 2.97 -6.40
CA ILE A 53 -13.64 2.50 -7.79
C ILE A 53 -13.87 3.66 -8.76
N GLU A 54 -14.84 4.54 -8.48
CA GLU A 54 -15.15 5.71 -9.31
C GLU A 54 -13.99 6.71 -9.38
N SER A 55 -13.18 6.81 -8.31
CA SER A 55 -12.01 7.69 -8.25
C SER A 55 -10.72 7.03 -8.73
N TYR A 56 -10.77 5.75 -9.15
CA TYR A 56 -9.62 5.04 -9.68
C TYR A 56 -9.25 5.59 -11.07
N PRO A 57 -8.01 6.01 -11.31
CA PRO A 57 -7.62 6.56 -12.60
C PRO A 57 -7.66 5.48 -13.68
N THR A 58 -8.43 5.70 -14.74
CA THR A 58 -8.52 4.79 -15.89
C THR A 58 -7.57 5.14 -17.03
N ASP A 59 -7.06 6.37 -17.05
CA ASP A 59 -6.17 6.84 -18.10
C ASP A 59 -4.75 6.31 -17.83
N SER A 60 -4.24 5.54 -18.79
CA SER A 60 -2.87 5.04 -18.72
C SER A 60 -1.90 6.11 -19.22
N ILE A 61 -1.50 7.00 -18.32
CA ILE A 61 -0.54 8.10 -18.61
C ILE A 61 0.83 7.55 -19.08
N LEU A 62 1.09 6.27 -18.84
CA LEU A 62 2.37 5.60 -19.12
C LEU A 62 2.32 4.68 -20.35
N GLU A 63 1.18 4.57 -21.05
CA GLU A 63 1.15 3.90 -22.35
C GLU A 63 2.16 4.60 -23.28
N ASP A 64 3.14 3.85 -23.77
CA ASP A 64 4.27 4.29 -24.62
C ASP A 64 5.49 4.89 -23.90
N GLN A 65 5.52 4.93 -22.56
CA GLN A 65 6.73 5.26 -21.81
C GLN A 65 7.58 4.01 -21.52
N SER A 66 8.87 4.21 -21.26
CA SER A 66 9.80 3.16 -20.83
C SER A 66 10.65 3.67 -19.68
N ASP A 67 11.14 2.77 -18.82
CA ASP A 67 12.00 3.09 -17.67
C ASP A 67 11.38 4.15 -16.73
N GLN A 68 10.16 3.88 -16.26
CA GLN A 68 9.45 4.77 -15.32
C GLN A 68 9.56 4.22 -13.89
N ARG A 69 10.81 4.05 -13.46
CA ARG A 69 11.12 3.49 -12.15
C ARG A 69 10.85 4.46 -11.02
N VAL A 70 10.24 3.94 -9.96
CA VAL A 70 10.02 4.62 -8.68
C VAL A 70 10.54 3.78 -7.53
N ILE A 71 10.84 4.41 -6.39
CA ILE A 71 11.25 3.69 -5.18
C ILE A 71 10.00 3.37 -4.37
N ILE A 72 9.74 2.09 -4.17
CA ILE A 72 8.74 1.59 -3.24
C ILE A 72 9.41 1.35 -1.90
N LYS A 73 8.79 1.81 -0.82
CA LYS A 73 9.26 1.61 0.55
C LYS A 73 8.22 0.85 1.36
N LEU A 74 8.60 -0.29 1.92
CA LEU A 74 7.76 -1.08 2.82
C LEU A 74 8.12 -0.75 4.27
N ASN A 75 7.09 -0.58 5.08
CA ASN A 75 7.18 -0.47 6.53
C ASN A 75 5.92 -1.09 7.14
N ILE A 76 5.92 -2.41 7.21
CA ILE A 76 4.75 -3.25 7.47
C ILE A 76 4.92 -3.95 8.81
N HIS A 77 3.84 -3.99 9.58
CA HIS A 77 3.80 -4.64 10.88
C HIS A 77 2.61 -5.60 10.92
N VAL A 78 2.87 -6.86 11.24
CA VAL A 78 1.84 -7.89 11.40
C VAL A 78 2.20 -8.71 12.63
N GLY A 79 1.32 -8.72 13.62
CA GLY A 79 1.64 -9.22 14.96
C GLY A 79 2.90 -8.55 15.49
N ASN A 80 3.86 -9.35 15.97
CA ASN A 80 5.15 -8.90 16.48
C ASN A 80 6.28 -8.82 15.44
N ILE A 81 5.98 -9.01 14.16
CA ILE A 81 6.98 -8.99 13.09
C ILE A 81 6.88 -7.65 12.34
N SER A 82 8.03 -7.01 12.16
CA SER A 82 8.21 -5.78 11.38
C SER A 82 9.03 -6.11 10.13
N LEU A 83 8.49 -5.78 8.96
CA LEU A 83 9.16 -5.84 7.67
C LEU A 83 9.44 -4.42 7.19
N VAL A 84 10.73 -4.10 7.01
CA VAL A 84 11.19 -2.87 6.38
C VAL A 84 11.98 -3.23 5.14
N ASP A 85 11.63 -2.66 4.00
CA ASP A 85 12.30 -2.95 2.73
C ASP A 85 12.18 -1.74 1.79
N GLN A 86 13.04 -1.67 0.78
CA GLN A 86 12.87 -0.78 -0.35
C GLN A 86 13.42 -1.39 -1.63
N PHE A 87 12.71 -1.15 -2.74
CA PHE A 87 13.07 -1.64 -4.06
C PHE A 87 12.57 -0.70 -5.14
N GLU A 88 13.17 -0.82 -6.32
CA GLU A 88 12.75 -0.08 -7.51
C GLU A 88 11.61 -0.83 -8.20
N TRP A 89 10.60 -0.10 -8.64
CA TRP A 89 9.46 -0.64 -9.37
C TRP A 89 9.25 0.15 -10.64
N ASP A 90 9.27 -0.52 -11.79
CA ASP A 90 8.94 0.10 -13.07
C ASP A 90 7.42 0.13 -13.26
N MET A 91 6.86 1.34 -13.34
CA MET A 91 5.42 1.55 -13.56
C MET A 91 4.98 1.34 -15.01
N SER A 92 5.92 1.37 -15.95
CA SER A 92 5.67 1.19 -17.39
C SER A 92 5.60 -0.28 -17.81
N GLU A 93 6.15 -1.18 -17.00
CA GLU A 93 6.14 -2.63 -17.26
C GLU A 93 4.79 -3.25 -16.86
N LYS A 94 4.04 -3.74 -17.86
CA LYS A 94 2.67 -4.25 -17.70
C LYS A 94 2.63 -5.62 -17.01
N GLU A 95 3.71 -6.40 -17.10
CA GLU A 95 3.79 -7.72 -16.47
C GLU A 95 4.12 -7.65 -14.97
N ASN A 96 4.50 -6.48 -14.47
CA ASN A 96 4.76 -6.27 -13.05
C ASN A 96 3.46 -6.37 -12.23
N SER A 97 3.37 -7.42 -11.38
CA SER A 97 2.23 -7.65 -10.49
C SER A 97 2.65 -7.55 -9.02
N PRO A 98 2.09 -6.59 -8.26
CA PRO A 98 2.32 -6.47 -6.82
C PRO A 98 2.01 -7.75 -6.05
N GLU A 99 0.96 -8.49 -6.42
CA GLU A 99 0.57 -9.74 -5.78
C GLU A 99 1.57 -10.87 -6.03
N LYS A 100 2.03 -11.04 -7.28
CA LYS A 100 3.06 -12.05 -7.60
C LYS A 100 4.36 -11.76 -6.87
N PHE A 101 4.76 -10.49 -6.83
CA PHE A 101 5.95 -10.06 -6.08
C PHE A 101 5.80 -10.31 -4.58
N ALA A 102 4.69 -9.88 -3.98
CA ALA A 102 4.41 -10.07 -2.56
C ALA A 102 4.39 -11.55 -2.15
N LEU A 103 3.77 -12.41 -2.97
CA LEU A 103 3.78 -13.86 -2.76
C LEU A 103 5.20 -14.43 -2.75
N LYS A 104 6.02 -14.02 -3.71
CA LYS A 104 7.41 -14.49 -3.84
C LYS A 104 8.27 -14.01 -2.67
N LEU A 105 8.17 -12.72 -2.32
CA LEU A 105 8.88 -12.13 -1.18
C LEU A 105 8.51 -12.81 0.14
N CYS A 106 7.22 -13.02 0.41
CA CYS A 106 6.78 -13.73 1.61
C CYS A 106 7.26 -15.19 1.62
N SER A 107 7.24 -15.86 0.46
CA SER A 107 7.72 -17.24 0.33
C SER A 107 9.22 -17.37 0.65
N GLU A 108 10.03 -16.41 0.21
CA GLU A 108 11.48 -16.39 0.46
C GLU A 108 11.83 -16.02 1.89
N LEU A 109 11.03 -15.15 2.51
CA LEU A 109 11.21 -14.67 3.88
C LEU A 109 10.53 -15.52 4.94
N GLY A 110 9.74 -16.54 4.56
CA GLY A 110 8.99 -17.38 5.48
C GLY A 110 7.86 -16.65 6.20
N LEU A 111 7.25 -15.65 5.55
CA LEU A 111 6.17 -14.84 6.12
C LEU A 111 4.79 -15.44 5.85
N GLY A 112 3.86 -15.23 6.78
CA GLY A 112 2.46 -15.65 6.65
C GLY A 112 1.69 -14.90 5.56
N GLY A 113 0.55 -15.45 5.16
CA GLY A 113 -0.30 -14.90 4.09
C GLY A 113 -0.78 -13.46 4.34
N GLU A 114 -0.89 -13.03 5.60
CA GLU A 114 -1.25 -11.66 6.00
C GLU A 114 -0.25 -10.60 5.48
N PHE A 115 1.02 -10.96 5.33
CA PHE A 115 2.01 -10.05 4.73
C PHE A 115 1.78 -9.88 3.24
N VAL A 116 1.32 -10.91 2.53
CA VAL A 116 1.13 -10.86 1.07
C VAL A 116 0.14 -9.75 0.70
N THR A 117 -1.02 -9.74 1.35
CA THR A 117 -2.07 -8.75 1.11
C THR A 117 -1.60 -7.34 1.49
N THR A 118 -0.92 -7.20 2.63
CA THR A 118 -0.43 -5.91 3.12
C THR A 118 0.68 -5.32 2.23
N ILE A 119 1.60 -6.15 1.74
CA ILE A 119 2.67 -5.74 0.81
C ILE A 119 2.06 -5.32 -0.53
N ALA A 120 1.19 -6.13 -1.13
CA ALA A 120 0.54 -5.81 -2.39
C ALA A 120 -0.26 -4.50 -2.29
N TYR A 121 -1.00 -4.31 -1.20
CA TYR A 121 -1.70 -3.06 -0.91
C TYR A 121 -0.75 -1.85 -0.81
N SER A 122 0.36 -2.00 -0.07
CA SER A 122 1.36 -0.94 0.08
C SER A 122 1.99 -0.52 -1.25
N ILE A 123 2.35 -1.50 -2.09
CA ILE A 123 2.89 -1.26 -3.43
C ILE A 123 1.84 -0.51 -4.26
N ARG A 124 0.61 -1.01 -4.38
CA ARG A 124 -0.45 -0.38 -5.18
C ARG A 124 -0.77 1.04 -4.74
N GLY A 125 -0.82 1.29 -3.43
CA GLY A 125 -1.04 2.63 -2.89
C GLY A 125 0.05 3.61 -3.29
N GLN A 126 1.32 3.18 -3.22
CA GLN A 126 2.47 3.98 -3.66
C GLN A 126 2.45 4.19 -5.17
N LEU A 127 2.15 3.17 -5.97
CA LEU A 127 2.03 3.29 -7.43
C LEU A 127 0.93 4.26 -7.84
N SER A 128 -0.25 4.19 -7.21
CA SER A 128 -1.34 5.14 -7.48
C SER A 128 -0.97 6.58 -7.12
N TRP A 129 -0.24 6.77 -6.02
CA TRP A 129 0.29 8.08 -5.65
C TRP A 129 1.31 8.58 -6.67
N HIS A 130 2.27 7.73 -7.04
CA HIS A 130 3.25 8.05 -8.08
C HIS A 130 2.58 8.37 -9.39
N GLN A 131 1.65 7.58 -9.92
CA GLN A 131 0.96 7.90 -11.18
C GLN A 131 0.31 9.30 -11.20
N LYS A 132 -0.26 9.75 -10.07
CA LYS A 132 -0.86 11.10 -9.94
C LYS A 132 0.19 12.21 -9.89
N THR A 133 1.31 11.98 -9.22
CA THR A 133 2.36 13.00 -9.00
C THR A 133 3.44 12.97 -10.08
N TYR A 134 3.66 11.83 -10.72
CA TYR A 134 4.79 11.56 -11.60
C TYR A 134 4.66 12.27 -12.94
N ALA A 135 3.42 12.49 -13.43
CA ALA A 135 3.17 13.40 -14.56
C ALA A 135 3.73 14.82 -14.34
N PHE A 136 4.02 15.18 -13.07
CA PHE A 136 4.60 16.45 -12.65
C PHE A 136 5.97 16.29 -11.97
N SER A 137 6.57 15.10 -12.00
CA SER A 137 7.86 14.82 -11.36
C SER A 137 8.99 15.39 -12.21
N GLU A 138 9.74 16.34 -11.65
CA GLU A 138 10.92 16.93 -12.31
C GLU A 138 12.18 16.05 -12.19
N ASN A 139 12.14 14.96 -11.43
CA ASN A 139 13.33 14.13 -11.13
C ASN A 139 13.02 12.61 -11.23
N PRO A 140 12.96 12.04 -12.44
CA PRO A 140 12.92 10.58 -12.61
C PRO A 140 14.21 9.94 -12.07
N LEU A 141 14.15 8.62 -11.75
CA LEU A 141 15.36 7.88 -11.41
C LEU A 141 16.32 7.85 -12.61
N PRO A 142 17.64 7.95 -12.39
CA PRO A 142 18.61 7.93 -13.48
C PRO A 142 18.60 6.55 -14.16
N THR A 143 18.83 6.54 -15.48
CA THR A 143 19.00 5.30 -16.26
C THR A 143 20.08 4.42 -15.63
N VAL A 144 19.82 3.12 -15.52
CA VAL A 144 20.79 2.16 -14.97
C VAL A 144 21.92 1.95 -15.98
N GLU A 145 23.07 2.56 -15.71
CA GLU A 145 24.30 2.29 -16.49
C GLU A 145 25.04 1.04 -16.00
N ILE A 146 24.97 0.77 -14.69
CA ILE A 146 25.67 -0.33 -14.02
C ILE A 146 24.69 -1.12 -13.16
N ALA A 147 24.56 -2.43 -13.42
CA ALA A 147 23.66 -3.30 -12.69
C ALA A 147 24.10 -3.60 -11.24
N ILE A 148 25.36 -3.33 -10.91
CA ILE A 148 25.93 -3.55 -9.59
C ILE A 148 25.69 -2.31 -8.72
N ARG A 149 24.94 -2.50 -7.64
CA ARG A 149 24.78 -1.48 -6.60
C ARG A 149 26.06 -1.35 -5.78
N ASN A 150 26.40 -0.13 -5.37
CA ASN A 150 27.51 0.11 -4.45
C ASN A 150 27.28 -0.64 -3.13
N THR A 151 28.32 -1.32 -2.64
CA THR A 151 28.26 -2.10 -1.39
C THR A 151 27.80 -1.27 -0.20
N GLY A 152 28.16 0.02 -0.14
CA GLY A 152 27.73 0.92 0.95
C GLY A 152 26.23 1.20 0.97
N ASP A 153 25.55 1.08 -0.18
CA ASP A 153 24.11 1.28 -0.30
C ASP A 153 23.36 -0.05 -0.25
N ALA A 154 23.99 -1.17 -0.63
CA ALA A 154 23.35 -2.48 -0.78
C ALA A 154 22.54 -2.92 0.45
N ASP A 155 23.06 -2.68 1.66
CA ASP A 155 22.40 -3.02 2.93
C ASP A 155 21.07 -2.28 3.13
N GLN A 156 20.88 -1.13 2.48
CA GLN A 156 19.62 -0.38 2.54
C GLN A 156 18.58 -0.89 1.55
N TRP A 157 18.93 -1.78 0.63
CA TRP A 157 18.05 -2.29 -0.42
C TRP A 157 17.83 -3.81 -0.29
N CYS A 158 17.78 -4.27 0.94
CA CYS A 158 17.41 -5.63 1.29
C CYS A 158 16.31 -5.63 2.35
N PRO A 159 15.45 -6.65 2.37
CA PRO A 159 14.42 -6.78 3.39
C PRO A 159 15.05 -6.99 4.77
N LEU A 160 14.61 -6.18 5.73
CA LEU A 160 14.92 -6.31 7.14
C LEU A 160 13.68 -6.84 7.87
N LEU A 161 13.85 -7.98 8.53
CA LEU A 161 12.85 -8.56 9.42
C LEU A 161 13.29 -8.44 10.87
N GLU A 162 12.41 -7.85 11.68
CA GLU A 162 12.62 -7.73 13.12
C GLU A 162 11.43 -8.33 13.87
N THR A 163 11.70 -9.14 14.89
CA THR A 163 10.70 -9.51 15.88
C THR A 163 10.79 -8.51 17.03
N LEU A 164 9.70 -7.79 17.26
CA LEU A 164 9.61 -6.73 18.26
C LEU A 164 8.88 -7.23 19.51
N THR A 165 9.28 -6.72 20.66
CA THR A 165 8.48 -6.84 21.89
C THR A 165 7.24 -5.93 21.82
N ASP A 166 6.24 -6.20 22.65
CA ASP A 166 5.02 -5.38 22.72
C ASP A 166 5.35 -3.90 22.99
N ALA A 167 6.34 -3.63 23.85
CA ALA A 167 6.79 -2.28 24.16
C ALA A 167 7.46 -1.58 22.95
N GLU A 168 8.25 -2.30 22.17
CA GLU A 168 8.89 -1.78 20.96
C GLU A 168 7.86 -1.53 19.85
N MET A 169 6.90 -2.44 19.71
CA MET A 169 5.79 -2.29 18.77
C MET A 169 4.95 -1.06 19.12
N GLU A 170 4.57 -0.92 20.39
CA GLU A 170 3.78 0.22 20.85
C GLU A 170 4.53 1.53 20.66
N LYS A 171 5.84 1.54 20.93
CA LYS A 171 6.71 2.68 20.63
C LYS A 171 6.75 3.00 19.14
N LYS A 172 6.97 2.02 18.26
CA LYS A 172 6.97 2.21 16.79
C LYS A 172 5.63 2.79 16.31
N ILE A 173 4.50 2.24 16.77
CA ILE A 173 3.15 2.71 16.40
C ILE A 173 2.94 4.17 16.83
N ARG A 174 3.31 4.52 18.08
CA ARG A 174 3.19 5.90 18.58
C ARG A 174 4.06 6.88 17.81
N ASP A 175 5.30 6.49 17.50
CA ASP A 175 6.22 7.33 16.71
C ASP A 175 5.73 7.51 15.27
N GLN A 176 5.18 6.46 14.65
CA GLN A 176 4.57 6.52 13.33
C GLN A 176 3.37 7.47 13.31
N ASP A 177 2.43 7.33 14.26
CA ASP A 177 1.25 8.21 14.35
C ASP A 177 1.65 9.68 14.59
N ARG A 178 2.66 9.93 15.45
CA ARG A 178 3.23 11.27 15.64
C ARG A 178 3.78 11.83 14.33
N ASN A 179 4.53 11.03 13.57
CA ASN A 179 5.11 11.46 12.31
C ASN A 179 4.04 11.73 11.24
N THR A 180 3.03 10.86 11.11
CA THR A 180 1.89 11.05 10.20
C THR A 180 1.14 12.35 10.52
N ARG A 181 0.88 12.64 11.81
CA ARG A 181 0.28 13.90 12.24
C ARG A 181 1.15 15.10 11.89
N ARG A 182 2.48 15.00 12.07
CA ARG A 182 3.43 16.06 11.71
C ARG A 182 3.42 16.32 10.20
N MET A 183 3.47 15.29 9.36
CA MET A 183 3.45 15.42 7.91
C MET A 183 2.14 16.04 7.40
N ARG A 184 0.99 15.66 7.96
CA ARG A 184 -0.31 16.29 7.63
C ARG A 184 -0.32 17.79 7.94
N ARG A 185 0.29 18.21 9.06
CA ARG A 185 0.41 19.64 9.39
C ARG A 185 1.28 20.38 8.37
N LEU A 186 2.43 19.80 8.01
CA LEU A 186 3.34 20.40 7.03
C LEU A 186 2.70 20.55 5.65
N ALA A 187 1.97 19.54 5.18
CA ALA A 187 1.23 19.59 3.92
C ALA A 187 0.16 20.70 3.90
N ASN A 188 -0.50 20.95 5.03
CA ASN A 188 -1.51 22.01 5.17
C ASN A 188 -0.91 23.42 5.36
N THR A 189 0.40 23.54 5.60
CA THR A 189 1.12 24.82 5.76
C THR A 189 2.00 25.17 4.56
N ALA A 190 2.06 24.31 3.54
CA ALA A 190 2.79 24.62 2.32
C ALA A 190 2.05 25.74 1.56
N PRO A 191 2.73 26.82 1.12
CA PRO A 191 2.10 27.86 0.32
C PRO A 191 1.61 27.25 -0.99
N ALA A 192 0.35 27.50 -1.36
CA ALA A 192 -0.11 27.30 -2.72
C ALA A 192 0.52 28.41 -3.56
N TRP A 193 1.54 28.07 -4.35
CA TRP A 193 2.10 28.93 -5.38
C TRP A 193 1.44 28.61 -6.73
#